data_AF-A0A0N4XI06-F1
#
_entry.id   AF-A0A0N4XI06-F1
#
_cell.length_a   1.000
_cell.length_b   1.000
_cell.length_c   1.000
_cell.angle_alpha   90.00
_cell.angle_beta   90.00
_cell.angle_gamma   90.00
#
_symmetry.space_group_name_H-M   'P 1'
#
loop_
_entity.id
_entity.type
_entity.pdbx_description
1 polymer ?
#
loop_
_entity_poly.entity_id
_entity_poly.type
_entity_poly.pdbx_seq_one_letter_code
_entity_poly.pdbx_strand_id
1 'polypeptide(L)'
;MKNRKEIFSGNRMWIETLNGVSALSIADMRDDDEAEYTVVLRNEHGICEHKFQLNVDAQPEIIRPDRYAAALVYDEGETVKLRLSFTGTCT
;
A
#
# COMPACT_ATOMS: atom_id res chain seq x y z
N MET A 1 -8.31 2.71 15.11
CA MET A 1 -8.23 1.23 15.13
C MET A 1 -7.80 0.73 13.75
N LYS A 2 -7.01 -0.34 13.68
CA LYS A 2 -6.65 -1.09 12.46
C LYS A 2 -7.20 -2.51 12.60
N ASN A 3 -8.06 -2.97 11.69
CA ASN A 3 -8.70 -4.30 11.77
C ASN A 3 -9.32 -4.59 13.16
N ARG A 4 -10.07 -3.62 13.70
CA ARG A 4 -10.72 -3.66 15.04
C ARG A 4 -9.76 -3.78 16.23
N LYS A 5 -8.46 -3.61 16.02
CA LYS A 5 -7.46 -3.50 17.09
C LYS A 5 -7.09 -2.04 17.31
N GLU A 6 -6.95 -1.66 18.57
CA GLU A 6 -6.50 -0.32 18.94
C GLU A 6 -5.08 -0.07 18.42
N ILE A 7 -4.82 1.15 17.97
CA ILE A 7 -3.51 1.59 17.51
C ILE A 7 -2.89 2.38 18.65
N PHE A 8 -1.72 1.97 19.10
CA PHE A 8 -0.94 2.68 20.11
C PHE A 8 0.21 3.41 19.42
N SER A 9 0.42 4.68 19.79
CA SER A 9 1.53 5.47 19.25
C SER A 9 2.88 4.81 19.55
N GLY A 10 3.69 4.68 18.51
CA GLY A 10 5.05 4.14 18.54
C GLY A 10 5.88 4.73 17.41
N ASN A 11 7.04 4.11 17.13
CA ASN A 11 8.02 4.71 16.20
C ASN A 11 7.53 4.82 14.75
N ARG A 12 6.66 3.91 14.31
CA ARG A 12 6.23 3.80 12.92
C ARG A 12 4.81 4.30 12.67
N MET A 13 3.95 4.24 13.69
CA MET A 13 2.60 4.76 13.64
C MET A 13 2.34 5.59 14.88
N TRP A 14 1.83 6.81 14.72
CA TRP A 14 1.51 7.66 15.87
C TRP A 14 0.27 8.48 15.62
N ILE A 15 -0.43 8.79 16.71
CA ILE A 15 -1.64 9.61 16.70
C ILE A 15 -1.33 10.93 17.40
N GLU A 16 -1.66 12.04 16.74
CA GLU A 16 -1.58 13.39 17.30
C GLU A 16 -2.98 14.00 17.31
N THR A 17 -3.33 14.66 18.42
CA THR A 17 -4.59 15.40 18.51
C THR A 17 -4.30 16.84 18.91
N LEU A 18 -4.55 17.76 18.00
CA LEU A 18 -4.29 19.19 18.20
C LEU A 18 -5.40 20.00 17.52
N ASN A 19 -5.89 21.05 18.21
CA ASN A 19 -6.88 21.99 17.68
C ASN A 19 -8.14 21.32 17.07
N GLY A 20 -8.64 20.26 17.71
CA GLY A 20 -9.84 19.54 17.26
C GLY A 20 -9.62 18.59 16.08
N VAL A 21 -8.38 18.42 15.61
CA VAL A 21 -8.02 17.44 14.58
C VAL A 21 -7.26 16.30 15.24
N SER A 22 -7.65 15.07 14.93
CA SER A 22 -6.89 13.87 15.28
C SER A 22 -6.34 13.24 14.01
N ALA A 23 -5.02 13.09 13.93
CA ALA A 23 -4.32 12.55 12.77
C ALA A 23 -3.58 11.28 13.14
N LEU A 24 -3.71 10.24 12.31
CA LEU A 24 -2.88 9.04 12.35
C LEU A 24 -1.83 9.15 11.25
N SER A 25 -0.56 9.13 11.65
CA SER A 25 0.58 9.12 10.74
C SER A 25 1.20 7.73 10.68
N ILE A 26 1.58 7.27 9.49
CA ILE A 26 2.22 5.97 9.25
C ILE A 26 3.51 6.24 8.46
N ALA A 27 4.67 6.03 9.09
CA ALA A 27 5.97 6.12 8.45
C ALA A 27 6.32 4.81 7.73
N ASP A 28 7.08 4.92 6.64
CA ASP A 28 7.52 3.80 5.80
C ASP A 28 6.36 2.83 5.50
N MET A 29 5.40 3.28 4.67
CA MET A 29 4.22 2.50 4.30
C MET A 29 4.61 1.11 3.77
N ARG A 30 3.93 0.07 4.25
CA ARG A 30 4.19 -1.33 3.92
C ARG A 30 2.90 -2.04 3.53
N ASP A 31 3.02 -3.17 2.84
CA ASP A 31 1.88 -4.01 2.46
C ASP A 31 1.01 -4.40 3.67
N ASP A 32 1.61 -4.60 4.85
CA ASP A 32 0.87 -4.94 6.07
C ASP A 32 0.07 -3.77 6.64
N ASP A 33 0.24 -2.54 6.12
CA ASP A 33 -0.55 -1.36 6.46
C ASP A 33 -1.89 -1.29 5.74
N GLU A 34 -2.07 -2.04 4.66
CA GLU A 34 -3.34 -2.23 3.98
C GLU A 34 -4.35 -2.90 4.92
N ALA A 35 -5.42 -2.17 5.27
CA ALA A 35 -6.37 -2.60 6.27
C ALA A 35 -7.64 -1.73 6.28
N GLU A 36 -8.68 -2.23 6.97
CA GLU A 36 -9.80 -1.39 7.39
C GLU A 36 -9.39 -0.58 8.62
N TYR A 37 -9.43 0.74 8.50
CA TYR A 37 -9.21 1.67 9.61
C TYR A 37 -10.56 2.18 10.11
N THR A 38 -10.67 2.28 11.43
CA THR A 38 -11.85 2.86 12.10
C THR A 38 -11.40 3.96 13.04
N VAL A 39 -11.98 5.15 12.85
CA VAL A 39 -11.88 6.27 13.79
C VAL A 39 -13.07 6.20 14.72
N VAL A 40 -12.82 6.25 16.03
CA VAL A 40 -13.85 6.22 17.07
C VAL A 40 -13.71 7.47 17.92
N LEU A 41 -14.77 8.27 17.98
CA LEU A 41 -14.86 9.46 18.82
C LEU A 41 -15.85 9.17 19.95
N ARG A 42 -15.44 9.44 21.19
CA ARG A 42 -16.27 9.22 22.38
C ARG A 42 -16.26 10.46 23.27
N ASN A 43 -17.44 10.84 23.75
CA ASN A 43 -17.61 11.82 24.81
C ASN A 43 -18.66 11.32 25.82
N GLU A 44 -19.05 12.15 26.79
CA GLU A 44 -20.05 11.82 27.80
C GLU A 44 -21.45 11.52 27.21
N HIS A 45 -21.73 12.00 26.01
CA HIS A 45 -23.06 11.92 25.37
C HIS A 45 -23.18 10.79 24.34
N GLY A 46 -22.07 10.16 23.94
CA GLY A 46 -22.13 9.04 23.01
C GLY A 46 -20.83 8.71 22.30
N ILE A 47 -20.98 7.92 21.24
CA ILE A 47 -19.91 7.39 20.40
C ILE A 47 -20.27 7.64 18.93
N CYS A 48 -19.28 8.04 18.13
CA CYS A 48 -19.38 8.14 16.68
C CYS A 48 -18.23 7.33 16.06
N GLU A 49 -18.50 6.61 14.97
CA GLU A 49 -17.50 5.83 14.24
C GLU A 49 -17.47 6.19 12.76
N HIS A 50 -16.27 6.19 12.17
CA HIS A 50 -16.07 6.28 10.74
C HIS A 50 -15.08 5.22 10.27
N LYS A 51 -15.42 4.49 9.20
CA LYS A 51 -14.64 3.36 8.66
C LYS A 51 -14.23 3.63 7.23
N PHE A 52 -12.98 3.32 6.91
CA PHE A 52 -12.45 3.43 5.56
C PHE A 52 -11.38 2.37 5.32
N GLN A 53 -11.21 1.97 4.07
CA GLN A 53 -10.16 1.07 3.64
C GLN A 53 -8.93 1.89 3.23
N LEU A 54 -7.76 1.54 3.75
CA LEU A 54 -6.48 2.00 3.23
C LEU A 54 -5.93 0.91 2.31
N ASN A 55 -5.67 1.24 1.04
CA ASN A 55 -4.99 0.37 0.10
C ASN A 55 -3.55 0.87 -0.07
N VAL A 56 -2.60 -0.06 -0.23
CA VAL A 56 -1.19 0.28 -0.45
C VAL A 56 -0.82 -0.07 -1.88
N ASP A 57 -0.57 0.96 -2.69
CA ASP A 57 -0.19 0.77 -4.08
C ASP A 57 1.29 0.36 -4.20
N ALA A 58 1.55 -0.72 -4.92
CA ALA A 58 2.88 -1.17 -5.29
C ALA A 58 3.30 -0.51 -6.61
N GLN A 59 4.52 0.04 -6.62
CA GLN A 59 5.13 0.58 -7.83
C GLN A 59 5.28 -0.52 -8.89
N PRO A 60 5.01 -0.23 -10.18
CA PRO A 60 5.21 -1.21 -11.22
C PRO A 60 6.70 -1.53 -11.40
N GLU A 61 7.02 -2.82 -11.40
CA GLU A 61 8.40 -3.31 -11.60
C GLU A 61 8.43 -4.36 -12.70
N ILE A 62 9.28 -4.15 -13.71
CA ILE A 62 9.52 -5.16 -14.75
C ILE A 62 10.29 -6.31 -14.15
N ILE A 63 9.71 -7.52 -14.18
CA ILE A 63 10.43 -8.75 -13.88
C ILE A 63 11.40 -8.97 -15.04
N ARG A 64 12.70 -8.93 -14.76
CA ARG A 64 13.77 -9.10 -15.75
C ARG A 64 14.16 -10.58 -15.84
N PRO A 65 13.62 -11.36 -16.79
CA PRO A 65 14.03 -12.75 -16.94
C PRO A 65 15.44 -12.83 -17.55
N ASP A 66 16.21 -13.83 -17.12
CA ASP A 66 17.58 -14.07 -17.58
C ASP A 66 17.69 -14.17 -19.11
N ARG A 67 16.62 -14.62 -19.78
CA ARG A 67 16.58 -14.71 -21.25
C ARG A 67 16.79 -13.36 -21.95
N TYR A 68 16.55 -12.23 -21.27
CA TYR A 68 16.78 -10.89 -21.80
C TYR A 68 18.02 -10.22 -21.17
N ALA A 69 18.84 -10.95 -20.41
CA ALA A 69 20.06 -10.43 -19.82
C ALA A 69 21.20 -10.24 -20.85
N ALA A 70 21.10 -10.89 -22.01
CA ALA A 70 22.03 -10.79 -23.11
C ALA A 70 21.32 -10.41 -24.41
N ALA A 71 22.10 -9.96 -25.41
CA ALA A 71 21.59 -9.68 -26.73
C ALA A 71 21.00 -10.95 -27.37
N LEU A 72 19.78 -10.82 -27.90
CA LEU A 72 19.11 -11.88 -28.64
C LEU A 72 19.34 -11.66 -30.14
N VAL A 73 19.73 -12.73 -30.83
CA VAL A 73 20.00 -12.74 -32.27
C VAL A 73 18.86 -13.52 -32.94
N TYR A 74 18.35 -12.97 -34.04
CA TYR A 74 17.25 -13.54 -34.82
C TYR A 74 17.57 -13.44 -36.30
N ASP A 75 17.01 -14.36 -37.09
CA ASP A 75 17.24 -14.41 -38.52
C ASP A 75 16.25 -13.54 -39.30
N GLU A 76 16.66 -13.10 -40.49
CA GLU A 76 15.81 -12.32 -41.38
C GLU A 76 14.56 -13.11 -41.80
N GLY A 77 13.39 -12.50 -41.65
CA GLY A 77 12.09 -13.12 -41.95
C GLY A 77 11.42 -13.83 -40.77
N GLU A 78 12.09 -13.96 -39.61
CA GLU A 78 11.48 -14.53 -38.42
C GLU A 78 10.47 -13.59 -37.75
N THR A 79 9.33 -14.14 -37.30
CA THR A 79 8.42 -13.43 -36.40
C THR A 79 8.73 -13.78 -34.96
N VAL A 80 9.21 -12.80 -34.20
CA VAL A 80 9.63 -12.98 -32.81
C VAL A 80 8.58 -12.39 -31.85
N LYS A 81 8.26 -13.12 -30.76
CA LYS A 81 7.42 -12.63 -29.66
C LYS A 81 8.24 -12.44 -28.40
N LEU A 82 8.39 -11.18 -27.98
CA LEU A 82 9.00 -10.79 -26.72
C LEU A 82 7.91 -10.66 -25.65
N ARG A 83 8.13 -11.26 -24.47
CA ARG A 83 7.17 -11.24 -23.37
C ARG A 83 7.90 -10.92 -22.08
N LEU A 84 7.56 -9.77 -21.50
CA LEU A 84 7.97 -9.37 -20.16
C LEU A 84 6.78 -9.53 -19.21
N SER A 85 7.08 -9.92 -17.99
CA SER A 85 6.14 -9.85 -16.88
C SER A 85 6.49 -8.63 -16.03
N PHE A 86 5.51 -8.07 -15.33
CA PHE A 86 5.73 -6.98 -14.38
C PHE A 86 4.84 -7.18 -13.15
N THR A 87 5.25 -6.61 -12.02
CA THR A 87 4.45 -6.46 -10.79
C THR A 87 3.94 -5.02 -10.69
N GLY A 88 3.06 -4.73 -9.74
CA GLY A 88 2.50 -3.40 -9.47
C GLY A 88 1.00 -3.45 -9.20
N THR A 89 0.46 -2.41 -8.57
CA THR A 89 -0.99 -2.29 -8.36
C THR A 89 -1.65 -1.70 -9.60
N CYS A 90 -2.76 -2.31 -10.03
CA CYS A 90 -3.60 -1.83 -11.12
C CYS A 90 -4.79 -1.07 -10.52
N THR A 91 -4.72 0.25 -10.51
CA THR A 91 -5.76 1.14 -9.97
C THR A 91 -6.64 1.75 -11.06
#